data_AF-A0AAD2FPQ4-F1
#
_entry.id   AF-A0AAD2FPQ4-F1
#
_cell.length_a   1.000
_cell.length_b   1.000
_cell.length_c   1.000
_cell.angle_alpha   90.00
_cell.angle_beta   90.00
_cell.angle_gamma   90.00
#
_symmetry.space_group_name_H-M   'P 1'
#
loop_
_entity.id
_entity.type
_entity.pdbx_description
1 polymer ?
#
loop_
_entity_poly.entity_id
_entity_poly.type
_entity_poly.pdbx_seq_one_letter_code
_entity_poly.pdbx_strand_id
1 'polypeptide(L)'
;MISWISGKRIKKFFAMKQGTKENLMHFKERFLRQAEVLQDLYGMAWFRDFAVKTKAYAAIASTNTAARNKCKDDIFEAVLATGFLCNSD
;
A
#
# COMPACT_ATOMS: atom_id res chain seq x y z
N MET A 1 -24.19 1.50 5.95
CA MET A 1 -23.45 0.56 6.84
C MET A 1 -22.04 0.20 6.32
N ILE A 2 -21.79 0.27 5.01
CA ILE A 2 -20.47 -0.04 4.37
C ILE A 2 -19.34 0.89 4.85
N SER A 3 -19.60 2.20 5.00
CA SER A 3 -18.61 3.24 5.34
C SER A 3 -17.79 2.98 6.64
N TRP A 4 -18.38 2.39 7.69
CA TRP A 4 -17.68 2.21 8.96
C TRP A 4 -16.72 1.00 8.95
N ILE A 5 -17.13 -0.10 8.31
CA ILE A 5 -16.29 -1.30 8.13
C ILE A 5 -15.11 -0.96 7.22
N SER A 6 -15.40 -0.22 6.15
CA SER A 6 -14.45 0.38 5.23
C SER A 6 -13.37 1.19 5.98
N GLY A 7 -13.75 2.15 6.82
CA GLY A 7 -12.79 2.97 7.57
C GLY A 7 -11.91 2.19 8.55
N LYS A 8 -12.44 1.16 9.21
CA LYS A 8 -11.67 0.29 10.11
C LYS A 8 -10.58 -0.50 9.39
N ARG A 9 -10.85 -0.99 8.18
CA ARG A 9 -9.87 -1.77 7.40
C ARG A 9 -8.73 -0.91 6.88
N ILE A 10 -9.01 0.33 6.47
CA ILE A 10 -7.97 1.30 6.09
C ILE A 10 -7.08 1.62 7.30
N LYS A 11 -7.69 1.93 8.46
CA LYS A 11 -6.92 2.19 9.70
C LYS A 11 -6.07 1.00 10.10
N LYS A 12 -6.60 -0.23 9.98
CA LYS A 12 -5.86 -1.45 10.27
C LYS A 12 -4.64 -1.58 9.36
N PHE A 13 -4.80 -1.36 8.05
CA PHE A 13 -3.70 -1.44 7.07
C PHE A 13 -2.55 -0.48 7.40
N PHE A 14 -2.86 0.78 7.73
CA PHE A 14 -1.84 1.77 8.11
C PHE A 14 -1.25 1.57 9.51
N ALA A 15 -1.92 0.82 10.38
CA ALA A 15 -1.42 0.50 11.71
C ALA A 15 -0.69 -0.85 11.77
N MET A 16 -0.60 -1.58 10.65
CA MET A 16 0.16 -2.83 10.63
C MET A 16 1.62 -2.53 10.91
N LYS A 17 2.22 -3.32 11.79
CA LYS A 17 3.65 -3.34 12.05
C LYS A 17 4.13 -4.78 12.10
N GLN A 18 5.40 -4.98 11.79
CA GLN A 18 6.03 -6.27 12.03
C GLN A 18 6.03 -6.55 13.54
N GLY A 19 5.55 -7.73 13.93
CA GLY A 19 5.64 -8.16 15.33
C GLY A 19 7.11 -8.41 15.75
N THR A 20 7.45 -8.18 17.01
CA THR A 20 8.82 -8.37 17.54
C THR A 20 9.38 -9.79 17.41
N LYS A 21 8.51 -10.79 17.25
CA LYS A 21 8.85 -12.20 16.99
C LYS A 21 8.39 -12.68 15.61
N GLU A 22 7.82 -11.79 14.80
CA GLU A 22 7.31 -12.11 13.48
C GLU A 22 8.46 -12.06 12.47
N ASN A 23 8.61 -13.11 11.66
CA ASN A 23 9.58 -13.08 10.58
C ASN A 23 9.09 -12.13 9.47
N LEU A 24 10.04 -11.63 8.68
CA LEU A 24 9.75 -10.65 7.64
C LEU A 24 8.77 -11.19 6.57
N MET A 25 8.87 -12.48 6.24
CA MET A 25 8.05 -13.12 5.22
C MET A 25 6.58 -13.22 5.63
N HIS A 26 6.30 -13.63 6.86
CA HIS A 26 4.96 -13.67 7.43
C HIS A 26 4.36 -12.26 7.53
N PHE A 27 5.17 -11.25 7.89
CA PHE A 27 4.71 -9.87 7.89
C PHE A 27 4.31 -9.43 6.47
N LYS A 28 5.13 -9.72 5.45
CA LYS A 28 4.80 -9.45 4.04
C LYS A 28 3.48 -10.10 3.62
N GLU A 29 3.30 -11.37 3.94
CA GLU A 29 2.07 -12.11 3.61
C GLU A 29 0.83 -11.49 4.26
N ARG A 30 0.89 -11.14 5.55
CA ARG A 30 -0.24 -10.47 6.22
C ARG A 30 -0.52 -9.10 5.62
N PHE A 31 0.54 -8.34 5.31
CA PHE A 31 0.42 -7.01 4.73
C PHE A 31 -0.21 -7.07 3.33
N LEU A 32 0.25 -7.99 2.49
CA LEU A 32 -0.30 -8.28 1.15
C LEU A 32 -1.80 -8.63 1.25
N ARG A 33 -2.14 -9.58 2.11
CA ARG A 33 -3.53 -10.03 2.28
C ARG A 33 -4.46 -8.90 2.73
N GLN A 34 -3.96 -7.97 3.54
CA GLN A 34 -4.73 -6.81 3.96
C GLN A 34 -4.86 -5.76 2.85
N ALA A 35 -3.88 -5.64 1.95
CA ALA A 35 -3.96 -4.83 0.74
C ALA A 35 -4.96 -5.40 -0.27
N GLU A 36 -4.97 -6.72 -0.51
CA GLU A 36 -5.94 -7.39 -1.38
C GLU A 36 -7.39 -7.15 -0.90
N VAL A 37 -7.63 -7.26 0.40
CA VAL A 37 -8.94 -6.95 0.99
C VAL A 37 -9.36 -5.50 0.75
N LEU A 38 -8.41 -4.56 0.77
CA LEU A 38 -8.72 -3.16 0.45
C LEU A 38 -8.95 -2.99 -1.06
N GLN A 39 -8.25 -3.74 -1.90
CA GLN A 39 -8.42 -3.70 -3.35
C GLN A 39 -9.81 -4.18 -3.74
N ASP A 40 -10.30 -5.24 -3.11
CA ASP A 40 -11.66 -5.77 -3.33
C ASP A 40 -12.74 -4.78 -2.88
N LEU A 41 -12.48 -4.00 -1.82
CA LEU A 41 -13.46 -3.08 -1.23
C LEU A 41 -13.52 -1.71 -1.90
N TYR A 42 -12.40 -1.20 -2.41
CA TYR A 42 -12.28 0.17 -2.92
C TYR A 42 -11.85 0.25 -4.38
N GLY A 43 -11.45 -0.89 -4.97
CA GLY A 43 -10.90 -0.94 -6.31
C GLY A 43 -9.50 -0.33 -6.42
N MET A 44 -8.92 -0.50 -7.60
CA MET A 44 -7.56 0.00 -7.89
C MET A 44 -7.46 1.52 -7.88
N ALA A 45 -8.56 2.25 -8.18
CA ALA A 45 -8.55 3.71 -8.21
C ALA A 45 -8.12 4.32 -6.85
N TRP A 46 -8.58 3.75 -5.74
CA TRP A 46 -8.19 4.21 -4.41
C TRP A 46 -6.70 3.98 -4.13
N PHE A 47 -6.16 2.82 -4.53
CA PHE A 47 -4.73 2.55 -4.45
C PHE A 47 -3.92 3.51 -5.32
N ARG A 48 -4.44 3.86 -6.51
CA ARG A 48 -3.79 4.85 -7.36
C ARG A 48 -3.69 6.18 -6.65
N ASP A 49 -4.81 6.73 -6.19
CA ASP A 49 -4.88 8.02 -5.49
C ASP A 49 -4.02 8.06 -4.23
N PHE A 50 -3.92 6.92 -3.52
CA PHE A 50 -3.03 6.79 -2.39
C PHE A 50 -1.55 6.79 -2.82
N ALA A 51 -1.18 5.99 -3.81
CA ALA A 51 0.19 5.88 -4.31
C ALA A 51 0.74 7.22 -4.80
N VAL A 52 -0.05 8.00 -5.58
CA VAL A 52 0.39 9.31 -6.11
C VAL A 52 0.74 10.30 -5.00
N LYS A 53 0.19 10.13 -3.79
CA LYS A 53 0.43 11.00 -2.63
C LYS A 53 1.64 10.54 -1.79
N THR A 54 2.26 9.42 -2.12
CA THR A 54 3.45 8.93 -1.40
C THR A 54 4.71 9.66 -1.86
N LYS A 55 5.65 9.88 -0.93
CA LYS A 55 6.98 10.46 -1.25
C LYS A 55 7.75 9.62 -2.27
N ALA A 56 7.56 8.30 -2.24
CA ALA A 56 8.17 7.36 -3.18
C ALA A 56 7.69 7.61 -4.63
N TYR A 57 6.38 7.76 -4.83
CA TYR A 57 5.84 8.12 -6.15
C TYR A 57 6.32 9.49 -6.60
N ALA A 58 6.35 10.49 -5.72
CA ALA A 58 6.84 11.82 -6.05
C ALA A 58 8.31 11.80 -6.54
N ALA A 59 9.17 11.00 -5.89
CA ALA A 59 10.58 10.84 -6.28
C ALA A 59 10.76 10.12 -7.63
N ILE A 60 9.90 9.15 -7.94
CA ILE A 60 9.90 8.45 -9.24
C ILE A 60 9.33 9.33 -10.35
N ALA A 61 8.25 10.06 -10.05
CA ALA A 61 7.60 10.96 -11.00
C ALA A 61 8.49 12.17 -11.37
N SER A 62 9.38 12.61 -10.46
CA SER A 62 10.30 13.73 -10.72
C SER A 62 11.51 13.36 -11.58
N THR A 63 11.78 12.07 -11.77
CA THR A 63 13.02 11.60 -12.41
C THR A 63 12.82 11.07 -13.83
N ASN A 64 11.64 10.52 -14.18
CA ASN A 64 11.39 10.04 -15.55
C ASN A 64 9.89 9.79 -15.85
N THR A 65 9.37 10.33 -16.97
CA THR A 65 7.99 10.13 -17.44
C THR A 65 7.67 8.68 -17.78
N ALA A 66 8.63 7.90 -18.28
CA ALA A 66 8.46 6.48 -18.56
C ALA A 66 8.35 5.64 -17.27
N ALA A 67 9.15 5.98 -16.25
CA ALA A 67 9.06 5.37 -14.93
C ALA A 67 7.73 5.71 -14.23
N ARG A 68 7.19 6.91 -14.49
CA ARG A 68 5.88 7.34 -13.99
C ARG A 68 4.72 6.53 -14.57
N ASN A 69 4.77 6.18 -15.86
CA ASN A 69 3.76 5.33 -16.49
C ASN A 69 3.88 3.87 -16.04
N LYS A 70 5.11 3.34 -15.90
CA LYS A 70 5.33 2.00 -15.35
C LYS A 70 4.87 1.88 -13.88
N CYS A 71 5.20 2.88 -13.06
CA CYS A 71 4.74 2.98 -11.68
C CYS A 71 3.21 3.11 -11.57
N LYS A 72 2.51 3.57 -12.63
CA LYS A 72 1.04 3.60 -12.72
C LYS A 72 0.40 2.22 -12.93
N ASP A 73 1.13 1.31 -13.56
CA ASP A 73 0.71 -0.08 -13.77
C ASP A 73 1.11 -0.93 -12.55
N ASP A 74 2.27 -0.64 -11.94
CA ASP A 74 2.78 -1.32 -10.73
C ASP A 74 2.30 -0.66 -9.42
N ILE A 75 1.20 0.11 -9.44
CA ILE A 75 0.72 0.91 -8.30
C ILE A 75 0.50 0.06 -7.05
N PHE A 76 -0.02 -1.15 -7.23
CA PHE A 76 -0.25 -2.05 -6.11
C PHE A 76 1.07 -2.45 -5.44
N GLU A 77 2.09 -2.80 -6.24
CA GLU A 77 3.43 -3.12 -5.74
C GLU A 77 4.12 -1.90 -5.10
N ALA A 78 3.92 -0.70 -5.64
CA ALA A 78 4.47 0.52 -5.07
C ALA A 78 3.85 0.88 -3.71
N VAL A 79 2.55 0.65 -3.54
CA VAL A 79 1.86 0.80 -2.24
C VAL A 79 2.32 -0.25 -1.26
N LEU A 80 2.52 -1.48 -1.72
CA LEU A 80 3.08 -2.55 -0.90
C LEU A 80 4.50 -2.21 -0.45
N ALA A 81 5.38 -1.78 -1.35
CA ALA A 81 6.76 -1.42 -1.05
C ALA A 81 6.83 -0.23 -0.08
N THR A 82 6.02 0.82 -0.29
CA THR A 82 5.98 2.00 0.58
C THR A 82 5.40 1.66 1.94
N GLY A 83 4.28 0.94 1.97
CA GLY A 83 3.64 0.50 3.20
C GLY A 83 4.54 -0.43 4.00
N PHE A 84 5.29 -1.30 3.33
CA PHE A 84 6.30 -2.15 3.95
C PHE A 84 7.43 -1.34 4.57
N LEU A 85 8.03 -0.40 3.82
CA LEU A 85 9.10 0.48 4.31
C LEU A 85 8.67 1.34 5.51
N CYS A 86 7.43 1.83 5.53
CA CYS A 86 6.93 2.66 6.64
C CYS A 86 6.49 1.85 7.87
N ASN A 87 6.29 0.54 7.74
CA ASN A 87 5.71 -0.32 8.77
C ASN A 87 6.66 -1.44 9.24
N SER A 88 7.88 -1.52 8.69
CA SER A 88 8.91 -2.49 9.07
C SER A 88 9.92 -1.96 10.09
N ASP A 89 9.78 -0.72 10.55
CA ASP A 89 10.55 -0.14 11.67
C ASP A 89 10.08 -0.69 13.03
#